data_AF-A0A345IMI4-F1
#
_entry.id   AF-A0A345IMI4-F1
#
_cell.length_a   1.000
_cell.length_b   1.000
_cell.length_c   1.000
_cell.angle_alpha   90.00
_cell.angle_beta   90.00
_cell.angle_gamma   90.00
#
_symmetry.space_group_name_H-M   'P 1'
#
loop_
_entity.id
_entity.type
_entity.pdbx_description
1 polymer ?
#
loop_
_entity_poly.entity_id
_entity_poly.type
_entity_poly.pdbx_seq_one_letter_code
_entity_poly.pdbx_strand_id
1 'polypeptide(L)'
;MFNLTVDTAHTFYVGQNGWLVHNGCDPKSLTQFERLKAQYAADEIANATPIGSALKPDPGHISAVWAQVFAKDGRVFTIVGNDGVKRNLTQVAGEMNGKKGVFEWIVDPSGTLTHQRFIAGGKITGFPNQKR
;
A
#
# COMPACT_ATOMS: atom_id res chain seq x y z
N MET A 1 -34.01 1.48 15.89
CA MET A 1 -32.54 1.66 15.79
C MET A 1 -32.15 1.25 14.37
N PHE A 2 -31.44 2.11 13.63
CA PHE A 2 -31.02 1.81 12.26
C PHE A 2 -29.51 1.53 12.24
N ASN A 3 -29.09 0.54 11.45
CA ASN A 3 -27.69 0.20 11.24
C ASN A 3 -27.32 0.48 9.78
N LEU A 4 -26.16 1.10 9.55
CA LEU A 4 -25.66 1.49 8.22
C LEU A 4 -24.37 0.74 7.94
N THR A 5 -24.29 0.14 6.75
CA THR A 5 -23.06 -0.47 6.22
C THR A 5 -22.89 -0.04 4.78
N VAL A 6 -21.71 0.46 4.42
CA VAL A 6 -21.34 0.79 3.03
C VAL A 6 -20.20 -0.13 2.58
N ASP A 7 -20.31 -0.69 1.38
CA ASP A 7 -19.35 -1.67 0.86
C ASP A 7 -18.00 -1.06 0.44
N THR A 8 -17.98 0.25 0.21
CA THR A 8 -16.91 0.99 -0.46
C THR A 8 -16.11 1.90 0.45
N ALA A 9 -16.59 2.21 1.66
CA ALA A 9 -15.94 3.14 2.57
C ALA A 9 -15.79 2.55 3.98
N HIS A 10 -14.60 2.72 4.54
CA HIS A 10 -14.26 2.32 5.91
C HIS A 10 -14.85 3.28 6.94
N THR A 11 -14.88 4.57 6.60
CA THR A 11 -15.50 5.63 7.37
C THR A 11 -16.30 6.53 6.44
N PHE A 12 -17.46 6.99 6.88
CA PHE A 12 -18.30 7.91 6.12
C PHE A 12 -19.01 8.90 7.04
N TYR A 13 -19.45 10.03 6.48
CA TYR A 13 -20.18 11.04 7.23
C TYR A 13 -21.69 10.78 7.18
N VAL A 14 -22.36 10.89 8.32
CA VAL A 14 -23.82 10.72 8.43
C VAL A 14 -24.47 11.95 9.08
N GLY A 15 -25.63 12.33 8.56
CA GLY A 15 -26.42 13.45 9.08
C GLY A 15 -25.92 14.81 8.62
N GLN A 16 -26.75 15.84 8.80
CA GLN A 16 -26.47 17.22 8.36
C GLN A 16 -25.23 17.83 9.05
N ASN A 17 -24.87 17.32 10.23
CA ASN A 17 -23.71 17.80 11.00
C ASN A 17 -22.43 16.99 10.73
N GLY A 18 -22.46 15.98 9.85
CA GLY A 18 -21.28 15.22 9.45
C GLY A 18 -20.65 14.41 10.58
N TRP A 19 -21.40 13.46 11.14
CA TRP A 19 -20.84 12.52 12.11
C TRP A 19 -19.98 11.47 11.39
N LEU A 20 -18.70 11.38 11.74
CA LEU A 20 -17.82 10.34 11.23
C LEU A 20 -18.22 9.00 11.86
N VAL A 21 -18.74 8.08 11.05
CA VAL A 21 -19.04 6.72 11.48
C VAL A 21 -18.01 5.76 10.92
N HIS A 22 -17.63 4.77 11.74
CA HIS A 22 -16.77 3.67 11.34
C HIS A 22 -17.66 2.48 10.97
N ASN A 23 -17.50 2.00 9.73
CA ASN A 23 -18.22 0.84 9.28
C ASN A 23 -17.67 -0.42 9.99
N GLY A 24 -18.53 -1.38 10.33
CA GLY A 24 -18.09 -2.63 10.93
C GLY A 24 -17.03 -3.32 10.05
N CYS A 25 -15.87 -3.62 10.63
CA CYS A 25 -14.68 -4.07 9.90
C CYS A 25 -14.59 -5.58 9.67
N ASP A 26 -15.73 -6.28 9.66
CA ASP A 26 -15.76 -7.67 9.27
C ASP A 26 -15.90 -7.76 7.75
N PRO A 27 -14.84 -8.11 7.00
CA PRO A 27 -14.94 -8.29 5.57
C PRO A 27 -15.93 -9.41 5.27
N LYS A 28 -17.00 -9.09 4.54
CA LYS A 28 -18.06 -10.03 4.16
C LYS A 28 -17.67 -10.89 2.96
N SER A 29 -16.51 -10.63 2.36
CA SER A 29 -15.94 -11.40 1.26
C SER A 29 -14.42 -11.27 1.21
N LEU A 30 -13.77 -12.23 0.55
CA LEU A 30 -12.33 -12.16 0.25
C LEU A 30 -11.98 -10.89 -0.55
N THR A 31 -12.85 -10.48 -1.48
CA THR A 31 -12.63 -9.26 -2.27
C THR A 31 -12.66 -8.00 -1.42
N GLN A 32 -13.54 -7.94 -0.42
CA GLN A 32 -13.59 -6.82 0.52
C GLN A 32 -12.37 -6.83 1.45
N PHE A 33 -11.96 -8.01 1.92
CA PHE A 33 -10.74 -8.16 2.72
C PHE A 33 -9.50 -7.64 1.98
N GLU A 34 -9.30 -8.03 0.71
CA GLU A 34 -8.15 -7.57 -0.07
C GLU A 34 -8.18 -6.06 -0.33
N ARG A 35 -9.35 -5.47 -0.56
CA ARG A 35 -9.50 -4.00 -0.68
C ARG A 35 -9.15 -3.29 0.62
N LEU A 36 -9.64 -3.79 1.76
CA LEU A 36 -9.36 -3.22 3.06
C LEU A 36 -7.86 -3.32 3.40
N LYS A 37 -7.25 -4.47 3.10
CA LYS A 37 -5.81 -4.70 3.24
C LYS A 37 -4.99 -3.71 2.41
N ALA A 38 -5.38 -3.48 1.15
CA ALA A 38 -4.72 -2.51 0.29
C ALA A 38 -4.89 -1.06 0.80
N GLN A 39 -6.08 -0.72 1.30
CA GLN A 39 -6.33 0.59 1.90
C GLN A 39 -5.44 0.83 3.13
N TYR A 40 -5.38 -0.13 4.06
CA TYR A 40 -4.53 0.00 5.24
C TYR A 40 -3.04 0.08 4.90
N ALA A 41 -2.57 -0.70 3.92
CA ALA A 41 -1.19 -0.60 3.48
C ALA A 41 -0.89 0.76 2.83
N ALA A 42 -1.85 1.36 2.12
CA ALA A 42 -1.71 2.71 1.58
C ALA A 42 -1.62 3.76 2.69
N ASP A 43 -2.46 3.63 3.73
CA ASP A 43 -2.43 4.51 4.89
C ASP A 43 -1.12 4.35 5.67
N GLU A 44 -0.60 3.14 5.83
CA GLU A 44 0.73 2.87 6.40
C GLU A 44 1.83 3.59 5.62
N ILE A 45 1.84 3.44 4.29
CA ILE A 45 2.85 4.08 3.42
C ILE A 45 2.77 5.62 3.51
N ALA A 46 1.56 6.18 3.49
CA ALA A 46 1.34 7.63 3.53
C ALA A 46 1.77 8.27 4.85
N ASN A 47 1.67 7.53 5.96
CA ASN A 47 2.04 8.02 7.30
C ASN A 47 3.46 7.61 7.73
N ALA A 48 4.12 6.73 6.98
CA ALA A 48 5.42 6.20 7.32
C ALA A 48 6.54 7.24 7.14
N THR A 49 7.52 7.21 8.05
CA THR A 49 8.78 7.94 7.85
C THR A 49 9.72 7.12 6.95
N PRO A 50 10.23 7.67 5.83
CA PRO A 50 11.19 6.96 4.99
C PRO A 50 12.57 6.90 5.64
N ILE A 51 13.19 5.72 5.63
CA ILE A 51 14.57 5.50 6.10
C ILE A 51 15.37 4.65 5.12
N GLY A 52 16.70 4.64 5.29
CA GLY A 52 17.58 3.68 4.62
C GLY A 52 17.42 3.70 3.10
N SER A 53 17.06 2.56 2.50
CA SER A 53 16.95 2.44 1.03
C SER A 53 15.81 3.28 0.46
N ALA A 54 14.78 3.61 1.25
CA ALA A 54 13.68 4.44 0.77
C ALA A 54 14.11 5.87 0.42
N LEU A 55 15.22 6.37 0.98
CA LEU A 55 15.70 7.75 0.81
C LEU A 55 16.63 7.92 -0.40
N LYS A 56 16.85 6.88 -1.22
CA LYS A 56 17.75 6.99 -2.37
C LYS A 56 17.21 8.00 -3.39
N PRO A 57 18.06 8.89 -3.93
CA PRO A 57 17.61 9.99 -4.79
C PRO A 57 17.56 9.62 -6.28
N ASP A 58 17.76 8.36 -6.66
CA ASP A 58 17.69 8.00 -8.08
C ASP A 58 16.24 8.03 -8.60
N PRO A 59 16.03 8.22 -9.92
CA PRO A 59 14.70 8.36 -10.50
C PRO A 59 13.75 7.18 -10.21
N GLY A 60 14.28 5.98 -10.02
CA GLY A 60 13.47 4.81 -9.67
C GLY A 60 12.88 4.91 -8.27
N HIS A 61 13.63 5.44 -7.31
CA HIS A 61 13.14 5.62 -5.94
C HIS A 61 12.24 6.87 -5.81
N ILE A 62 12.61 7.98 -6.46
CA ILE A 62 11.80 9.21 -6.44
C ILE A 62 10.42 8.99 -7.09
N SER A 63 10.35 8.29 -8.22
CA SER A 63 9.06 8.02 -8.88
C SER A 63 8.10 7.22 -7.99
N ALA A 64 8.63 6.35 -7.13
CA ALA A 64 7.81 5.61 -6.16
C ALA A 64 7.23 6.51 -5.06
N VAL A 65 7.83 7.66 -4.76
CA VAL A 65 7.23 8.65 -3.84
C VAL A 65 5.93 9.20 -4.43
N TRP A 66 5.96 9.61 -5.70
CA TRP A 66 4.78 10.16 -6.38
C TRP A 66 3.70 9.11 -6.61
N ALA A 67 4.09 7.85 -6.80
CA ALA A 67 3.16 6.76 -7.02
C ALA A 67 2.46 6.26 -5.74
N GLN A 68 2.81 6.76 -4.54
CA GLN A 68 2.20 6.32 -3.27
C GLN A 68 0.67 6.49 -3.26
N VAL A 69 0.15 7.50 -3.94
CA VAL A 69 -1.30 7.75 -4.06
C VAL A 69 -2.07 6.58 -4.71
N PHE A 70 -1.38 5.70 -5.44
CA PHE A 70 -1.94 4.51 -6.08
C PHE A 70 -1.74 3.23 -5.26
N ALA A 71 -1.10 3.30 -4.08
CA ALA A 71 -0.83 2.13 -3.24
C ALA A 71 -2.10 1.35 -2.86
N LYS A 72 -3.24 2.06 -2.69
CA LYS A 72 -4.55 1.47 -2.37
C LYS A 72 -5.11 0.57 -3.47
N ASP A 73 -4.61 0.72 -4.70
CA ASP A 73 -5.01 -0.09 -5.86
C ASP A 73 -4.04 -1.26 -6.09
N GLY A 74 -3.04 -1.41 -5.21
CA GLY A 74 -2.00 -2.44 -5.27
C GLY A 74 -2.38 -3.77 -4.62
N ARG A 75 -1.44 -4.71 -4.68
CA ARG A 75 -1.50 -5.95 -3.89
C ARG A 75 -0.52 -5.88 -2.74
N VAL A 76 -0.95 -6.39 -1.59
CA VAL A 76 -0.17 -6.39 -0.35
C VAL A 76 0.23 -7.82 0.00
N PHE A 77 1.51 -8.02 0.28
CA PHE A 77 2.11 -9.30 0.64
C PHE A 77 2.84 -9.15 1.98
N THR A 78 2.80 -10.22 2.78
CA THR A 78 3.68 -10.32 3.94
C THR A 78 4.95 -11.01 3.50
N ILE A 79 6.09 -10.35 3.70
CA ILE A 79 7.42 -10.88 3.40
C ILE A 79 8.24 -11.02 4.67
N VAL A 80 9.23 -11.90 4.67
CA VAL A 80 10.22 -12.03 5.76
C VAL A 80 11.55 -11.53 5.22
N GLY A 81 12.12 -10.51 5.86
CA GLY A 81 13.46 -10.04 5.51
C GLY A 81 14.53 -11.06 5.88
N ASN A 82 15.76 -10.85 5.37
CA ASN A 82 16.91 -11.70 5.75
C ASN A 82 17.26 -11.60 7.25
N ASP A 83 16.73 -10.58 7.93
CA ASP A 83 16.81 -10.37 9.37
C ASP A 83 15.69 -11.06 10.17
N GLY A 84 14.83 -11.84 9.50
CA GLY A 84 13.71 -12.54 10.12
C GLY A 84 12.50 -11.65 10.42
N VAL A 85 12.56 -10.35 10.15
CA VAL A 85 11.46 -9.41 10.44
C VAL A 85 10.40 -9.50 9.34
N LYS A 86 9.15 -9.72 9.75
CA LYS A 86 7.98 -9.67 8.86
C LYS A 86 7.66 -8.23 8.48
N ARG A 87 7.40 -7.99 7.20
CA ARG A 87 7.10 -6.65 6.64
C ARG A 87 5.96 -6.71 5.65
N ASN A 88 5.31 -5.57 5.44
CA ASN A 88 4.30 -5.40 4.39
C ASN A 88 4.98 -4.92 3.11
N LEU A 89 4.87 -5.71 2.05
CA LEU A 89 5.27 -5.36 0.69
C LEU A 89 4.01 -5.00 -0.11
N THR A 90 3.93 -3.74 -0.54
CA THR A 90 2.87 -3.28 -1.45
C THR A 90 3.45 -3.19 -2.86
N GLN A 91 2.75 -3.75 -3.84
CA GLN A 91 3.14 -3.72 -5.25
C GLN A 91 1.99 -3.22 -6.14
N VAL A 92 2.28 -2.20 -6.95
CA VAL A 92 1.34 -1.58 -7.90
C VAL A 92 1.94 -1.63 -9.30
N ALA A 93 1.21 -2.18 -10.26
CA ALA A 93 1.62 -2.14 -11.66
C ALA A 93 1.56 -0.71 -12.19
N GLY A 94 2.53 -0.31 -12.99
CA GLY A 94 2.57 1.04 -13.55
C GLY A 94 3.62 1.20 -14.63
N GLU A 95 3.95 2.45 -14.91
CA GLU A 95 4.90 2.82 -15.95
C GLU A 95 5.72 4.01 -15.50
N MET A 96 7.00 4.02 -15.89
CA MET A 96 7.88 5.16 -15.75
C MET A 96 8.63 5.34 -17.06
N ASN A 97 8.52 6.54 -17.65
CA ASN A 97 9.19 6.90 -18.91
C ASN A 97 8.95 5.90 -20.07
N GLY A 98 7.69 5.51 -20.30
CA GLY A 98 7.34 4.57 -21.39
C GLY A 98 7.66 3.11 -21.09
N LYS A 99 8.22 2.78 -19.92
CA LYS A 99 8.58 1.41 -19.54
C LYS A 99 7.63 0.89 -18.48
N LYS A 100 6.85 -0.13 -18.83
CA LYS A 100 5.98 -0.84 -17.88
C LYS A 100 6.81 -1.49 -16.78
N GLY A 101 6.25 -1.60 -15.59
CA GLY A 101 6.89 -2.22 -14.44
C GLY A 101 6.00 -2.25 -13.21
N VAL A 102 6.63 -2.30 -12.04
CA VAL A 102 5.97 -2.31 -10.75
C VAL A 102 6.60 -1.26 -9.82
N PHE A 103 5.76 -0.49 -9.14
CA PHE A 103 6.16 0.29 -7.97
C PHE A 103 6.02 -0.59 -6.74
N GLU A 104 7.01 -0.55 -5.85
CA GLU A 104 6.98 -1.29 -4.61
C GLU A 104 7.37 -0.44 -3.41
N TRP A 105 6.78 -0.75 -2.25
CA TRP A 105 7.06 -0.15 -0.95
C TRP A 105 7.15 -1.25 0.10
N ILE A 106 8.06 -1.11 1.06
CA ILE A 106 8.17 -2.03 2.20
C ILE A 106 8.10 -1.25 3.50
N VAL A 107 7.02 -1.49 4.26
CA VAL A 107 6.82 -0.95 5.60
C VAL A 107 7.11 -2.03 6.63
N ASP A 108 7.90 -1.69 7.64
CA ASP A 108 8.23 -2.60 8.74
C ASP A 108 7.18 -2.53 9.89
N PRO A 109 7.24 -3.41 10.89
CA PRO A 109 6.26 -3.43 11.99
C PRO A 109 6.25 -2.17 12.86
N SER A 110 7.28 -1.32 12.76
CA SER A 110 7.32 -0.04 13.48
C SER A 110 6.58 1.09 12.74
N GLY A 111 6.04 0.82 11.54
CA GLY A 111 5.42 1.81 10.68
C GLY A 111 6.43 2.62 9.87
N THR A 112 7.65 2.12 9.71
CA THR A 112 8.72 2.83 8.99
C THR A 112 8.84 2.33 7.55
N LEU A 113 8.98 3.24 6.59
CA LEU A 113 9.16 2.92 5.17
C LEU A 113 10.64 2.66 4.88
N THR A 114 11.00 1.37 4.82
CA THR A 114 12.40 0.93 4.70
C THR A 114 12.90 0.85 3.25
N HIS A 115 11.98 0.73 2.30
CA HIS A 115 12.27 0.59 0.88
C HIS A 115 11.13 1.15 0.02
N GLN A 116 11.46 1.81 -1.07
CA GLN A 116 10.51 2.19 -2.12
C GLN A 116 11.23 2.28 -3.46
N ARG A 117 10.67 1.77 -4.55
CA ARG A 117 11.22 1.97 -5.90
C ARG A 117 10.27 1.53 -7.01
N PHE A 118 10.55 2.03 -8.21
CA PHE A 118 10.09 1.45 -9.46
C PHE A 118 11.06 0.37 -9.97
N ILE A 119 10.51 -0.71 -10.50
CA ILE A 119 11.23 -1.78 -11.19
C ILE A 119 10.66 -1.94 -12.60
N ALA A 120 11.32 -1.34 -13.59
CA ALA A 120 10.90 -1.52 -14.98
C ALA A 120 11.06 -2.99 -15.41
N GLY A 121 10.06 -3.51 -16.12
CA GLY A 121 9.90 -4.93 -16.46
C GLY A 121 9.40 -5.81 -15.30
N GLY A 122 9.32 -5.27 -14.08
CA GLY A 122 8.81 -5.99 -12.91
C GLY A 122 7.31 -6.27 -13.01
N LYS A 123 6.86 -7.29 -12.28
CA LYS A 123 5.47 -7.71 -12.18
C LYS A 123 5.03 -7.73 -10.72
N ILE A 124 3.74 -7.84 -10.46
CA ILE A 124 3.26 -8.09 -9.10
C ILE A 124 3.51 -9.58 -8.78
N THR A 125 4.40 -9.86 -7.83
CA THR A 125 4.85 -11.23 -7.53
C THR A 125 4.86 -11.56 -6.04
N GLY A 126 4.80 -10.55 -5.17
CA GLY A 126 5.04 -10.73 -3.74
C GLY A 126 6.51 -10.91 -3.36
N PHE A 127 7.43 -10.84 -4.33
CA PHE A 127 8.86 -10.77 -4.10
C PHE A 127 9.38 -9.35 -4.37
N PRO A 128 10.08 -8.73 -3.40
CA PRO A 128 10.64 -7.41 -3.58
C PRO A 128 11.90 -7.45 -4.45
N ASN A 129 12.33 -6.29 -4.97
CA ASN A 129 13.61 -6.14 -5.66
C ASN A 129 13.83 -7.17 -6.79
N GLN A 130 12.80 -7.39 -7.60
CA GLN A 130 12.89 -8.28 -8.75
C GLN A 130 14.09 -7.92 -9.63
N LYS A 131 14.97 -8.90 -9.83
CA LYS A 131 16.06 -8.81 -10.81
C LYS A 131 15.45 -8.93 -12.21
N ARG A 132 16.00 -8.15 -13.14
CA ARG A 132 15.69 -8.29 -14.57
C ARG A 132 16.38 -9.51 -15.14
#